data_AF-O67497-F1
#
_entry.id   AF-O67497-F1
#
_cell.length_a   1.000
_cell.length_b   1.000
_cell.length_c   1.000
_cell.angle_alpha   90.00
_cell.angle_beta   90.00
_cell.angle_gamma   90.00
#
_symmetry.space_group_name_H-M   'P 1'
#
loop_
_entity.id
_entity.type
_entity.pdbx_description
1 polymer ?
#
loop_
_entity_poly.entity_id
_entity_poly.type
_entity_poly.pdbx_seq_one_letter_code
_entity_poly.pdbx_strand_id
1 'polypeptide(L)'
;MNLERGNMLELRRKLFHFLSILLLIIPVKFFPFWLNVFLFLSAILLNLLIIFRVSPFYNIFEVFIKLFEREKNLETPGIQSLWAILGVFISYLLFGENAVVGIVVLALGDGFSGLVGYYFGRRKLFYNPKKSLEGTLAFFTASFLGLLLFTDFCEAFVISLICAVLESLPLKLDDNFYIPVLASFLGEVL
;
A
#
# COMPACT_ATOMS: atom_id res chain seq x y z
N MET A 1 3.93 -15.69 -21.71
CA MET A 1 4.79 -15.13 -20.65
C MET A 1 4.99 -16.22 -19.61
N ASN A 2 6.21 -16.73 -19.38
CA ASN A 2 6.46 -17.89 -18.52
C ASN A 2 5.94 -17.66 -17.10
N LEU A 3 5.19 -18.63 -16.55
CA LEU A 3 4.62 -18.59 -15.18
C LEU A 3 5.67 -18.21 -14.13
N GLU A 4 6.89 -18.75 -14.24
CA GLU A 4 8.00 -18.43 -13.33
C GLU A 4 8.39 -16.94 -13.36
N ARG A 5 8.37 -16.32 -14.54
CA ARG A 5 8.70 -14.89 -14.70
C ARG A 5 7.62 -14.00 -14.07
N GLY A 6 6.35 -14.40 -14.19
CA GLY A 6 5.22 -13.72 -13.54
C GLY A 6 5.29 -13.81 -12.02
N ASN A 7 5.56 -15.01 -11.49
CA ASN A 7 5.73 -15.25 -10.05
C ASN A 7 6.86 -14.39 -9.47
N MET A 8 8.03 -14.40 -10.11
CA MET A 8 9.18 -13.62 -9.64
C MET A 8 8.89 -12.11 -9.67
N LEU A 9 8.17 -11.60 -10.67
CA LEU A 9 7.75 -10.21 -10.74
C LEU A 9 6.82 -9.84 -9.56
N GLU A 10 5.77 -10.63 -9.31
CA GLU A 10 4.85 -10.33 -8.21
C GLU A 10 5.52 -10.36 -6.83
N LEU A 11 6.45 -11.32 -6.63
CA LEU A 11 7.23 -11.37 -5.41
C LEU A 11 8.06 -10.09 -5.22
N ARG A 12 8.81 -9.67 -6.26
CA ARG A 12 9.62 -8.43 -6.22
C ARG A 12 8.75 -7.21 -5.92
N ARG A 13 7.60 -7.08 -6.60
CA ARG A 13 6.65 -5.98 -6.42
C ARG A 13 6.16 -5.87 -5.00
N LYS A 14 5.75 -6.99 -4.42
CA LYS A 14 5.18 -7.00 -3.08
C LYS A 14 6.26 -6.83 -2.00
N LEU A 15 7.47 -7.37 -2.20
CA LEU A 15 8.62 -7.05 -1.35
C LEU A 15 8.96 -5.56 -1.37
N PHE A 16 8.97 -4.93 -2.55
CA PHE A 16 9.19 -3.49 -2.67
C PHE A 16 8.07 -2.70 -1.98
N HIS A 17 6.81 -3.09 -2.16
CA HIS A 17 5.66 -2.50 -1.45
C HIS A 17 5.80 -2.56 0.07
N PHE A 18 6.05 -3.75 0.63
CA PHE A 18 6.25 -3.92 2.08
C PHE A 18 7.38 -3.02 2.60
N LEU A 19 8.55 -3.11 1.98
CA LEU A 19 9.73 -2.41 2.46
C LEU A 19 9.58 -0.90 2.34
N SER A 20 9.10 -0.41 1.19
CA SER A 20 8.97 1.03 0.94
C SER A 20 7.93 1.68 1.84
N ILE A 21 6.81 1.00 2.12
CA ILE A 21 5.72 1.56 2.92
C ILE A 21 6.03 1.45 4.42
N LEU A 22 6.55 0.31 4.92
CA LEU A 22 6.93 0.19 6.33
C LEU A 22 8.06 1.16 6.72
N LEU A 23 8.95 1.50 5.78
CA LEU A 23 10.01 2.47 6.04
C LEU A 23 9.46 3.86 6.41
N LEU A 24 8.22 4.19 5.99
CA LEU A 24 7.56 5.47 6.30
C LEU A 24 7.18 5.61 7.78
N ILE A 25 7.19 4.52 8.58
CA ILE A 25 6.98 4.60 10.03
C ILE A 25 8.06 5.46 10.70
N ILE A 26 9.32 5.35 10.23
CA ILE A 26 10.46 6.07 10.82
C ILE A 26 10.28 7.60 10.74
N PRO A 27 10.10 8.21 9.55
CA PRO A 27 9.89 9.66 9.48
C PRO A 27 8.64 10.08 10.26
N VAL A 28 7.52 9.36 10.13
CA VAL A 28 6.28 9.69 10.83
C VAL A 28 6.44 9.72 12.36
N LYS A 29 7.19 8.79 12.95
CA LYS A 29 7.38 8.71 14.41
C LYS A 29 8.50 9.60 14.96
N PHE A 30 9.55 9.85 14.18
CA PHE A 30 10.79 10.41 14.74
C PHE A 30 11.21 11.77 14.17
N PHE A 31 10.66 12.20 13.04
CA PHE A 31 11.10 13.43 12.38
C PHE A 31 10.16 14.60 12.71
N PRO A 32 10.68 15.85 12.73
CA PRO A 32 9.84 17.01 12.92
C PRO A 32 8.89 17.22 11.74
N PHE A 33 7.73 17.82 11.99
CA PHE A 33 6.65 17.98 11.02
C PHE A 33 7.09 18.57 9.68
N TRP A 34 7.89 19.64 9.69
CA TRP A 34 8.36 20.31 8.48
C TRP A 34 9.23 19.39 7.61
N LEU A 35 10.05 18.54 8.23
CA LEU A 35 10.91 17.59 7.51
C LEU A 35 10.06 16.49 6.89
N ASN A 36 9.07 15.97 7.60
CA ASN A 36 8.12 15.00 7.05
C ASN A 36 7.37 15.54 5.84
N VAL A 37 6.80 16.76 5.95
CA VAL A 37 6.12 17.41 4.84
C VAL A 37 7.06 17.58 3.64
N PHE A 38 8.30 18.04 3.88
CA PHE A 38 9.30 18.16 2.82
C PHE A 38 9.61 16.82 2.15
N LEU A 39 9.80 15.74 2.93
CA LEU A 39 10.09 14.40 2.40
C LEU A 39 8.92 13.84 1.58
N PHE A 40 7.68 13.95 2.07
CA PHE A 40 6.49 13.52 1.32
C PHE A 40 6.33 14.30 0.01
N LEU A 41 6.44 15.64 0.06
CA LEU A 41 6.35 16.47 -1.15
C LEU A 41 7.46 16.16 -2.15
N SER A 42 8.69 15.92 -1.67
CA SER A 42 9.81 15.51 -2.51
C SER A 42 9.58 14.14 -3.16
N ALA A 43 9.05 13.18 -2.40
CA ALA A 43 8.71 11.85 -2.90
C ALA A 43 7.59 11.90 -3.95
N ILE A 44 6.54 12.70 -3.71
CA ILE A 44 5.45 12.94 -4.67
C ILE A 44 6.00 13.58 -5.95
N LEU A 45 6.81 14.65 -5.82
CA LEU A 45 7.40 15.32 -6.97
C LEU A 45 8.27 14.35 -7.79
N LEU A 46 9.15 13.59 -7.14
CA LEU A 46 9.98 12.59 -7.81
C LEU A 46 9.13 11.55 -8.54
N ASN A 47 8.06 11.04 -7.90
CA ASN A 47 7.17 10.07 -8.51
C ASN A 47 6.42 10.64 -9.72
N LEU A 48 5.96 11.90 -9.65
CA LEU A 48 5.35 12.60 -10.78
C LEU A 48 6.35 12.79 -11.94
N LEU A 49 7.61 13.14 -11.66
CA LEU A 49 8.65 13.25 -12.68
C LEU A 49 8.87 11.90 -13.40
N ILE A 50 8.76 10.78 -12.67
CA ILE A 50 8.83 9.43 -13.25
C ILE A 50 7.60 9.14 -14.12
N ILE A 51 6.38 9.41 -13.63
CA ILE A 51 5.13 9.20 -14.37
C ILE A 51 5.13 9.99 -15.69
N PHE A 52 5.55 11.26 -15.64
CA PHE A 52 5.63 12.15 -16.81
C PHE A 52 6.89 11.94 -17.67
N ARG A 53 7.72 10.94 -17.33
CA ARG A 53 8.94 10.57 -18.06
C ARG A 53 9.95 11.73 -18.25
N VAL A 54 10.08 12.58 -17.24
CA VAL A 54 10.98 13.75 -17.28
C VAL A 54 12.43 13.29 -17.10
N SER A 55 13.32 13.68 -18.03
CA SER A 55 14.76 13.42 -17.93
C SER A 55 15.47 14.41 -17.00
N PRO A 56 16.56 14.00 -16.29
CA PRO A 56 17.18 12.67 -16.30
C PRO A 56 16.50 11.65 -15.37
N PHE A 57 15.52 12.08 -14.56
CA PHE A 57 14.91 11.26 -13.50
C PHE A 57 14.33 9.94 -14.04
N TYR A 58 13.58 9.99 -15.14
CA TYR A 58 13.05 8.77 -15.75
C TYR A 58 14.15 7.75 -16.09
N ASN A 59 15.26 8.21 -16.68
CA ASN A 59 16.36 7.33 -17.10
C ASN A 59 17.05 6.68 -15.90
N ILE A 60 17.19 7.41 -14.79
CA ILE A 60 17.74 6.87 -13.53
C ILE A 60 16.87 5.73 -12.99
N PHE A 61 15.55 5.88 -13.09
CA PHE A 61 14.59 4.90 -12.56
C PHE A 61 14.11 3.86 -13.57
N GLU A 62 14.51 3.94 -14.84
CA GLU A 62 14.04 3.05 -15.90
C GLU A 62 14.30 1.57 -15.58
N VAL A 63 15.46 1.27 -15.00
CA VAL A 63 15.81 -0.08 -14.54
C VAL A 63 14.83 -0.56 -13.47
N PHE A 64 14.51 0.29 -12.49
CA PHE A 64 13.53 -0.03 -11.45
C PHE A 64 12.13 -0.25 -12.06
N ILE A 65 11.70 0.61 -12.98
CA ILE A 65 10.40 0.45 -13.67
C ILE A 65 10.35 -0.90 -14.38
N LYS A 66 11.38 -1.27 -15.14
CA LYS A 66 11.43 -2.58 -15.84
C LYS A 66 11.49 -3.78 -14.89
N LEU A 67 12.01 -3.62 -13.68
CA LEU A 67 12.14 -4.69 -12.68
C LEU A 67 10.86 -4.91 -11.86
N PHE A 68 10.10 -3.84 -11.59
CA PHE A 68 8.97 -3.86 -10.66
C PHE A 68 7.63 -3.51 -11.31
N GLU A 69 7.57 -2.88 -12.48
CA GLU A 69 6.29 -2.47 -13.06
C GLU A 69 5.65 -3.60 -13.87
N ARG A 70 4.31 -3.69 -13.84
CA ARG A 70 3.57 -4.58 -14.73
C ARG A 70 3.49 -3.97 -16.12
N GLU A 71 3.52 -4.79 -17.17
CA GLU A 71 3.42 -4.33 -18.57
C GLU A 71 2.23 -3.39 -18.79
N LYS A 72 1.06 -3.71 -18.23
CA LYS A 72 -0.16 -2.89 -18.33
C LYS A 72 -0.07 -1.49 -17.71
N ASN A 73 0.92 -1.25 -16.83
CA ASN A 73 1.11 0.01 -16.13
C ASN A 73 2.27 0.82 -16.73
N LEU A 74 2.99 0.31 -17.74
CA LEU A 74 4.15 1.00 -18.32
C LEU A 74 3.79 2.33 -18.98
N GLU A 75 2.52 2.54 -19.35
CA GLU A 75 2.01 3.82 -19.84
C GLU A 75 2.03 4.91 -18.75
N THR A 76 1.82 4.52 -17.48
CA THR A 76 1.79 5.39 -16.28
C THR A 76 2.57 4.73 -15.13
N PRO A 77 3.91 4.59 -15.28
CA PRO A 77 4.72 3.80 -14.35
C PRO A 77 4.73 4.41 -12.95
N GLY A 78 4.63 3.57 -11.92
CA GLY A 78 4.66 4.03 -10.52
C GLY A 78 3.36 4.65 -10.02
N ILE A 79 2.28 4.64 -10.81
CA ILE A 79 0.99 5.25 -10.42
C ILE A 79 0.43 4.68 -9.10
N GLN A 80 0.62 3.37 -8.82
CA GLN A 80 0.19 2.80 -7.54
C GLN A 80 1.01 3.36 -6.37
N SER A 81 2.31 3.56 -6.57
CA SER A 81 3.18 4.17 -5.56
C SER A 81 2.80 5.63 -5.30
N LEU A 82 2.36 6.38 -6.32
CA LEU A 82 1.82 7.72 -6.13
C LEU A 82 0.59 7.70 -5.21
N TRP A 83 -0.37 6.79 -5.48
CA TRP A 83 -1.57 6.65 -4.64
C TRP A 83 -1.23 6.27 -3.20
N ALA A 84 -0.27 5.35 -3.00
CA ALA A 84 0.22 4.97 -1.67
C ALA A 84 0.81 6.17 -0.92
N ILE A 85 1.73 6.90 -1.56
CA ILE A 85 2.39 8.06 -0.93
C ILE A 85 1.38 9.16 -0.62
N LEU A 86 0.43 9.43 -1.53
CA LEU A 86 -0.64 10.40 -1.28
C LEU A 86 -1.55 9.96 -0.13
N GLY A 87 -1.95 8.69 -0.09
CA GLY A 87 -2.80 8.15 0.98
C GLY A 87 -2.14 8.27 2.35
N VAL A 88 -0.88 7.85 2.46
CA VAL A 88 -0.11 7.98 3.70
C VAL A 88 0.15 9.44 4.07
N PHE A 89 0.48 10.30 3.09
CA PHE A 89 0.73 11.71 3.37
C PHE A 89 -0.53 12.43 3.89
N ILE A 90 -1.69 12.20 3.25
CA ILE A 90 -2.97 12.74 3.73
C ILE A 90 -3.31 12.19 5.11
N SER A 91 -3.06 10.90 5.36
CA SER A 91 -3.24 10.31 6.69
C SER A 91 -2.40 11.03 7.75
N TYR A 92 -1.13 11.29 7.44
CA TYR A 92 -0.21 12.00 8.33
C TYR A 92 -0.62 13.45 8.58
N LEU A 93 -1.08 14.17 7.56
CA LEU A 93 -1.55 15.55 7.72
C LEU A 93 -2.81 15.65 8.58
N LEU A 94 -3.71 14.66 8.49
CA LEU A 94 -5.00 14.67 9.18
C LEU A 94 -4.92 14.06 10.59
N PHE A 95 -4.12 13.01 10.77
CA PHE A 95 -4.14 12.16 11.98
C PHE A 95 -2.76 12.03 12.63
N GLY A 96 -1.75 12.76 12.16
CA GLY A 96 -0.40 12.77 12.76
C GLY A 96 0.20 11.38 12.87
N GLU A 97 0.57 10.97 14.09
CA GLU A 97 1.17 9.66 14.35
C GLU A 97 0.25 8.48 14.07
N ASN A 98 -1.07 8.67 14.09
CA ASN A 98 -2.03 7.61 13.77
C ASN A 98 -1.98 7.19 12.29
N ALA A 99 -1.27 7.94 11.44
CA ALA A 99 -0.87 7.49 10.12
C ALA A 99 -0.09 6.16 10.12
N VAL A 100 0.57 5.81 11.23
CA VAL A 100 1.25 4.52 11.39
C VAL A 100 0.28 3.35 11.27
N VAL A 101 -0.94 3.47 11.80
CA VAL A 101 -1.99 2.45 11.67
C VAL A 101 -2.29 2.21 10.18
N GLY A 102 -2.49 3.29 9.41
CA GLY A 102 -2.70 3.19 7.98
C GLY A 102 -1.51 2.63 7.19
N ILE A 103 -0.29 3.01 7.58
CA ILE A 103 0.95 2.47 6.98
C ILE A 103 1.03 0.95 7.19
N VAL A 104 0.73 0.46 8.40
CA VAL A 104 0.79 -0.96 8.73
C VAL A 104 -0.26 -1.75 7.95
N VAL A 105 -1.51 -1.28 7.91
CA VAL A 105 -2.60 -1.94 7.16
C VAL A 105 -2.32 -1.93 5.66
N LEU A 106 -1.83 -0.82 5.10
CA LEU A 106 -1.48 -0.75 3.68
C LEU A 106 -0.28 -1.66 3.35
N ALA A 107 0.78 -1.62 4.16
CA ALA A 107 1.96 -2.43 3.90
C ALA A 107 1.64 -3.92 4.05
N LEU A 108 1.14 -4.34 5.22
CA LEU A 108 0.94 -5.75 5.55
C LEU A 108 -0.34 -6.30 4.95
N GLY A 109 -1.47 -5.63 5.14
CA GLY A 109 -2.77 -6.06 4.62
C GLY A 109 -2.78 -6.19 3.10
N ASP A 110 -2.58 -5.09 2.36
CA ASP A 110 -2.59 -5.14 0.89
C ASP A 110 -1.43 -6.00 0.34
N GLY A 111 -0.27 -5.93 0.99
CA GLY A 111 0.88 -6.72 0.63
C GLY A 111 0.58 -8.23 0.64
N PHE A 112 0.09 -8.75 1.77
CA PHE A 112 -0.27 -10.17 1.90
C PHE A 112 -1.53 -10.54 1.11
N SER A 113 -2.54 -9.67 1.03
CA SER A 113 -3.73 -9.89 0.19
C SER A 113 -3.33 -10.16 -1.26
N GLY A 114 -2.48 -9.29 -1.82
CA GLY A 114 -2.04 -9.41 -3.19
C GLY A 114 -1.15 -10.63 -3.44
N LEU A 115 -0.25 -10.97 -2.52
CA LEU A 115 0.57 -12.19 -2.63
C LEU A 115 -0.29 -13.46 -2.56
N VAL A 116 -1.07 -13.61 -1.49
CA VAL A 116 -1.90 -14.81 -1.28
C VAL A 116 -2.97 -14.91 -2.36
N GLY A 117 -3.60 -13.79 -2.73
CA GLY A 117 -4.58 -13.73 -3.81
C GLY A 117 -4.01 -14.09 -5.18
N TYR A 118 -2.74 -13.75 -5.45
CA TYR A 118 -2.06 -14.13 -6.68
C TYR A 118 -1.73 -15.63 -6.73
N TYR A 119 -1.12 -16.19 -5.67
CA TYR A 119 -0.65 -17.57 -5.66
C TYR A 119 -1.74 -18.61 -5.31
N PHE A 120 -2.68 -18.25 -4.43
CA PHE A 120 -3.64 -19.18 -3.82
C PHE A 120 -5.11 -18.74 -3.99
N GLY A 121 -5.37 -17.57 -4.59
CA GLY A 121 -6.71 -16.98 -4.70
C GLY A 121 -7.64 -17.69 -5.68
N ARG A 122 -8.13 -18.86 -5.27
CA ARG A 122 -9.03 -19.74 -6.05
C ARG A 122 -10.50 -19.35 -5.90
N ARG A 123 -10.93 -18.95 -4.70
CA ARG A 123 -12.33 -18.60 -4.41
C ARG A 123 -12.55 -17.12 -4.66
N LYS A 124 -12.96 -16.76 -5.87
CA LYS A 124 -13.27 -15.36 -6.22
C LYS A 124 -14.52 -14.89 -5.49
N LEU A 125 -14.53 -13.61 -5.10
CA LEU A 125 -15.69 -13.01 -4.45
C LEU A 125 -16.77 -12.73 -5.49
N PHE A 126 -18.02 -13.10 -5.18
CA PHE A 126 -19.14 -12.97 -6.13
C PHE A 126 -19.40 -11.51 -6.55
N TYR A 127 -19.13 -10.55 -5.65
CA TYR A 127 -19.30 -9.12 -5.89
C TYR A 127 -18.03 -8.43 -6.42
N ASN A 128 -16.86 -9.08 -6.34
CA ASN A 128 -15.60 -8.55 -6.85
C ASN A 128 -14.69 -9.67 -7.38
N PRO A 129 -14.82 -10.05 -8.66
CA PRO A 129 -14.03 -11.15 -9.24
C PRO A 129 -12.51 -10.92 -9.29
N LYS A 130 -12.05 -9.66 -9.08
CA LYS A 130 -10.63 -9.33 -9.01
C LYS A 130 -10.01 -9.73 -7.67
N LYS A 131 -10.82 -9.88 -6.63
CA LYS A 131 -10.40 -10.25 -5.28
C LYS A 131 -10.83 -11.69 -4.99
N SER A 132 -10.23 -12.28 -3.95
CA SER A 132 -10.46 -13.67 -3.56
C SER A 132 -10.60 -13.79 -2.07
N LEU A 133 -11.37 -14.76 -1.59
CA LEU A 133 -11.54 -15.03 -0.18
C LEU A 133 -10.20 -15.28 0.52
N GLU A 134 -9.28 -16.00 -0.12
CA GLU A 134 -7.93 -16.24 0.41
C GLU A 134 -7.15 -14.93 0.60
N GLY A 135 -7.23 -14.03 -0.37
CA GLY A 135 -6.60 -12.70 -0.30
C GLY A 135 -7.18 -11.84 0.82
N THR A 136 -8.52 -11.77 0.93
CA THR A 136 -9.19 -11.00 1.99
C THR A 136 -8.91 -11.56 3.39
N LEU A 137 -8.84 -12.88 3.56
CA LEU A 137 -8.44 -13.49 4.83
C LEU A 137 -6.97 -13.19 5.17
N ALA A 138 -6.08 -13.20 4.17
CA ALA A 138 -4.69 -12.80 4.32
C ALA A 138 -4.55 -11.32 4.69
N PHE A 139 -5.34 -10.44 4.06
CA PHE A 139 -5.43 -9.02 4.41
C PHE A 139 -5.75 -8.85 5.90
N PHE A 140 -6.87 -9.45 6.33
CA PHE A 140 -7.36 -9.36 7.70
C PHE A 140 -6.29 -9.85 8.69
N THR A 141 -5.76 -11.06 8.45
CA THR A 141 -4.81 -11.69 9.38
C THR A 141 -3.51 -10.90 9.48
N ALA A 142 -2.95 -10.46 8.35
CA ALA A 142 -1.69 -9.72 8.33
C ALA A 142 -1.83 -8.33 8.94
N SER A 143 -2.95 -7.63 8.65
CA SER A 143 -3.25 -6.33 9.27
C SER A 143 -3.42 -6.48 10.77
N PHE A 144 -4.19 -7.48 11.21
CA PHE A 144 -4.48 -7.72 12.63
C PHE A 144 -3.20 -7.98 13.42
N LEU A 145 -2.38 -8.93 12.97
CA LEU A 145 -1.12 -9.26 13.63
C LEU A 145 -0.12 -8.08 13.62
N GLY A 146 -0.11 -7.28 12.55
CA GLY A 146 0.72 -6.08 12.48
C GLY A 146 0.29 -4.99 13.44
N LEU A 147 -1.03 -4.75 13.54
CA LEU A 147 -1.59 -3.72 14.39
C LEU A 147 -1.46 -4.00 15.88
N LEU A 148 -1.38 -5.27 16.31
CA LEU A 148 -1.10 -5.62 17.71
C LEU A 148 0.21 -5.03 18.27
N LEU A 149 1.12 -4.54 17.41
CA LEU A 149 2.34 -3.84 17.83
C LEU A 149 2.12 -2.35 18.14
N PHE A 150 0.99 -1.78 17.72
CA PHE A 150 0.72 -0.35 17.75
C PHE A 150 -0.61 0.01 18.43
N THR A 151 -1.55 -0.92 18.50
CA THR A 151 -2.91 -0.74 19.02
C THR A 151 -3.29 -1.87 19.97
N ASP A 152 -4.41 -1.75 20.68
CA ASP A 152 -4.93 -2.86 21.47
C ASP A 152 -5.60 -3.95 20.60
N PHE A 153 -5.93 -5.08 21.22
CA PHE A 153 -6.53 -6.22 20.54
C PHE A 153 -7.87 -5.89 19.86
N CYS A 154 -8.75 -5.17 20.57
CA CYS A 154 -10.09 -4.85 20.08
C CYS A 154 -10.01 -3.87 18.91
N GLU A 155 -9.19 -2.83 19.06
CA GLU A 155 -8.92 -1.85 18.01
C GLU A 155 -8.31 -2.53 16.77
N ALA A 156 -7.24 -3.33 16.95
CA ALA A 156 -6.59 -4.06 15.86
C ALA A 156 -7.59 -4.93 15.09
N PHE A 157 -8.47 -5.63 15.81
CA PHE A 157 -9.48 -6.50 15.23
C PHE A 157 -10.50 -5.70 14.40
N VAL A 158 -11.06 -4.63 14.98
CA VAL A 158 -12.07 -3.80 14.33
C VAL A 158 -11.51 -3.13 13.08
N ILE A 159 -10.33 -2.50 13.17
CA ILE A 159 -9.68 -1.84 12.04
C ILE A 159 -9.40 -2.84 10.91
N SER A 160 -8.79 -3.98 11.24
CA SER A 160 -8.44 -5.00 10.25
C SER A 160 -9.68 -5.58 9.56
N LEU A 161 -10.77 -5.78 10.30
CA LEU A 161 -12.02 -6.29 9.75
C LEU A 161 -12.66 -5.29 8.78
N ILE A 162 -12.78 -4.02 9.19
CA ILE A 162 -13.37 -2.97 8.35
C ILE A 162 -12.54 -2.78 7.08
N CYS A 163 -11.21 -2.68 7.20
CA CYS A 163 -10.34 -2.52 6.05
C CYS A 163 -10.34 -3.74 5.12
N ALA A 164 -10.43 -4.97 5.65
CA ALA A 164 -10.56 -6.17 4.82
C ALA A 164 -11.87 -6.19 4.02
N VAL A 165 -12.99 -5.78 4.64
CA VAL A 165 -14.26 -5.65 3.93
C VAL A 165 -14.14 -4.62 2.83
N LEU A 166 -13.60 -3.43 3.12
CA LEU A 166 -13.45 -2.35 2.13
C LEU A 166 -12.53 -2.74 0.97
N GLU A 167 -11.40 -3.38 1.25
CA GLU A 167 -10.47 -3.89 0.24
C GLU A 167 -11.15 -4.89 -0.70
N SER A 168 -12.09 -5.68 -0.16
CA SER A 168 -12.81 -6.69 -0.94
C SER A 168 -13.83 -6.08 -1.91
N LEU A 169 -14.33 -4.86 -1.66
CA LEU A 169 -15.37 -4.22 -2.45
C LEU A 169 -14.86 -3.73 -3.82
N PRO A 170 -15.71 -3.70 -4.86
CA PRO A 170 -15.35 -3.24 -6.20
C PRO A 170 -15.36 -1.70 -6.29
N LEU A 171 -14.62 -1.02 -5.42
CA LEU A 171 -14.54 0.43 -5.37
C LEU A 171 -13.76 0.98 -6.60
N LYS A 172 -14.15 2.16 -7.07
CA LYS A 172 -13.45 2.86 -8.16
C LYS A 172 -12.18 3.58 -7.71
N LEU A 173 -12.12 3.93 -6.43
CA LEU A 173 -10.96 4.57 -5.81
C LEU A 173 -9.84 3.54 -5.61
N ASP A 174 -8.58 3.96 -5.75
CA ASP A 174 -7.42 3.08 -5.61
C ASP A 174 -7.21 2.70 -4.12
N ASP A 175 -7.05 1.40 -3.85
CA ASP A 175 -6.89 0.88 -2.49
C ASP A 175 -5.64 1.41 -1.80
N ASN A 176 -4.59 1.72 -2.56
CA ASN A 176 -3.38 2.32 -2.02
C ASN A 176 -3.62 3.73 -1.44
N PHE A 177 -4.67 4.43 -1.89
CA PHE A 177 -5.02 5.74 -1.35
C PHE A 177 -5.96 5.65 -0.15
N TYR A 178 -7.10 4.95 -0.27
CA TYR A 178 -8.14 5.03 0.75
C TYR A 178 -7.89 4.14 1.96
N ILE A 179 -7.18 3.02 1.81
CA ILE A 179 -6.87 2.11 2.93
C ILE A 179 -6.08 2.82 4.03
N PRO A 180 -4.93 3.48 3.76
CA PRO A 180 -4.19 4.14 4.83
C PRO A 180 -5.01 5.26 5.47
N VAL A 181 -5.79 6.04 4.69
CA VAL A 181 -6.61 7.13 5.21
C VAL A 181 -7.68 6.61 6.17
N LEU A 182 -8.42 5.57 5.78
CA LEU A 182 -9.48 5.01 6.62
C LEU A 182 -8.94 4.28 7.84
N ALA A 183 -7.86 3.50 7.70
CA ALA A 183 -7.24 2.83 8.83
C ALA A 183 -6.69 3.83 9.85
N SER A 184 -6.05 4.92 9.40
CA SER A 184 -5.54 5.97 10.28
C SER A 184 -6.66 6.74 10.97
N PHE A 185 -7.76 7.02 10.26
CA PHE A 185 -8.95 7.61 10.85
C PHE A 185 -9.53 6.72 11.95
N LEU A 186 -9.65 5.41 11.69
CA LEU A 186 -10.17 4.48 12.69
C LEU A 186 -9.26 4.40 13.93
N GLY A 187 -7.94 4.42 13.76
CA GLY A 187 -7.00 4.47 14.89
C GLY A 187 -6.97 5.81 15.64
N GLU A 188 -7.53 6.87 15.07
CA GLU A 188 -7.71 8.15 15.78
C GLU A 188 -8.98 8.15 16.66
N VAL A 189 -10.02 7.42 16.27
CA VAL A 189 -11.36 7.51 16.90
C VAL A 189 -11.73 6.32 17.76
N LEU A 190 -10.96 5.23 17.72
CA LEU A 190 -11.11 4.05 18.59
C LEU A 190 -10.17 4.19 19.79
#